data_AF-A0A1F8RL01-F1
#
_entry.id   AF-A0A1F8RL01-F1
#
_cell.length_a   1.000
_cell.length_b   1.000
_cell.length_c   1.000
_cell.angle_alpha   90.00
_cell.angle_beta   90.00
_cell.angle_gamma   90.00
#
_symmetry.space_group_name_H-M   'P 1'
#
loop_
_entity.id
_entity.type
_entity.pdbx_description
1 polymer ?
#
loop_
_entity_poly.entity_id
_entity_poly.type
_entity_poly.pdbx_seq_one_letter_code
_entity_poly.pdbx_strand_id
1 'polypeptide(L)'
;MPNDENTSPTAASRAARLTRPLSLLGWSFACVLLVVLGGAAFAGIRVGLNVRENNARATQTVELKQQYDLGVTDLAAGRYALAAERFQYILTLDPNYPGAAEKLTEAHAAMNQTATPAPTRTPLPASQDPAEIFALARKAYASGDWEGVIALLAQLHALDPSYKAVEADGMVFVALRNRGVARIQEGDEMEAGIFDLDQAEAFGPLDTEAVNYRAWARLYLEAQSYWGVNWQQAVETLKLLYVLAPNFHDTSRKLYQATLNYAAQLAAAGDDCAAAEQYAASQQLFVDPVIANTQATAQAVCLLTPSPAPTLDLTASPATPTPLPDAATLTPAPS
;
A
#
# COMPACT_ATOMS: atom_id res chain seq x y z
N MET A 1 97.99 -55.55 -2.85
CA MET A 1 97.43 -55.29 -4.19
C MET A 1 97.06 -56.62 -4.81
N PRO A 2 95.80 -56.83 -5.25
CA PRO A 2 94.53 -56.29 -4.70
C PRO A 2 94.36 -56.79 -3.23
N ASN A 3 93.28 -57.34 -2.65
CA ASN A 3 91.82 -57.55 -2.89
C ASN A 3 91.19 -57.76 -1.47
N ASP A 4 89.87 -57.80 -1.26
CA ASP A 4 88.96 -56.65 -1.11
C ASP A 4 87.84 -57.00 -0.09
N GLU A 5 86.91 -56.05 0.12
CA GLU A 5 85.54 -56.22 0.67
C GLU A 5 85.32 -56.66 2.14
N ASN A 6 85.15 -55.64 2.99
CA ASN A 6 83.96 -55.37 3.81
C ASN A 6 83.02 -56.54 4.20
N THR A 7 82.74 -56.67 5.50
CA THR A 7 81.52 -56.07 6.11
C THR A 7 81.52 -56.19 7.65
N SER A 8 80.88 -55.24 8.34
CA SER A 8 80.91 -55.12 9.81
C SER A 8 79.68 -55.71 10.51
N PRO A 9 79.82 -56.37 11.68
CA PRO A 9 78.69 -56.68 12.56
C PRO A 9 78.28 -55.46 13.41
N THR A 10 77.01 -55.08 13.30
CA THR A 10 76.36 -53.89 13.86
C THR A 10 76.45 -53.76 15.40
N ALA A 11 76.67 -52.54 15.89
CA ALA A 11 76.57 -52.22 17.33
C ALA A 11 75.11 -52.22 17.83
N ALA A 12 74.83 -52.90 18.94
CA ALA A 12 73.47 -53.05 19.48
C ALA A 12 73.05 -51.89 20.39
N SER A 13 72.30 -50.92 19.85
CA SER A 13 71.70 -49.83 20.62
C SER A 13 70.36 -50.25 21.26
N ARG A 14 70.29 -50.22 22.60
CA ARG A 14 69.02 -50.45 23.33
C ARG A 14 68.11 -49.22 23.23
N ALA A 15 67.21 -49.21 22.25
CA ALA A 15 66.11 -48.24 22.21
C ALA A 15 65.11 -48.51 23.35
N ALA A 16 65.08 -47.62 24.37
CA ALA A 16 64.14 -47.70 25.47
C ALA A 16 62.71 -47.38 24.99
N ARG A 17 61.75 -48.29 25.19
CA ARG A 17 60.33 -48.04 24.90
C ARG A 17 59.72 -47.18 25.99
N LEU A 18 59.85 -45.86 25.88
CA LEU A 18 59.07 -44.93 26.70
C LEU A 18 57.59 -44.97 26.29
N THR A 19 56.73 -44.98 27.29
CA THR A 19 55.30 -45.31 27.19
C THR A 19 54.49 -44.22 26.50
N ARG A 20 53.49 -44.61 25.70
CA ARG A 20 52.40 -43.72 25.23
C ARG A 20 51.09 -44.03 25.96
N PRO A 21 50.78 -43.36 27.09
CA PRO A 21 49.44 -43.36 27.67
C PRO A 21 48.68 -42.03 27.46
N LEU A 22 49.36 -40.92 27.13
CA LEU A 22 48.74 -39.59 27.04
C LEU A 22 47.83 -39.37 25.82
N SER A 23 48.13 -39.99 24.67
CA SER A 23 47.41 -39.70 23.42
C SER A 23 45.96 -40.18 23.43
N LEU A 24 45.66 -41.31 24.09
CA LEU A 24 44.30 -41.84 24.20
C LEU A 24 43.43 -40.97 25.12
N LEU A 25 43.99 -40.49 26.23
CA LEU A 25 43.28 -39.60 27.14
C LEU A 25 42.94 -38.27 26.46
N GLY A 26 43.90 -37.66 25.76
CA GLY A 26 43.66 -36.44 24.96
C GLY A 26 42.61 -36.63 23.87
N TRP A 27 42.58 -37.80 23.19
CA TRP A 27 41.55 -38.09 22.19
C TRP A 27 40.17 -38.28 22.81
N SER A 28 40.06 -38.98 23.95
CA SER A 28 38.78 -39.10 24.68
C SER A 28 38.23 -37.74 25.12
N PHE A 29 39.10 -36.83 25.60
CA PHE A 29 38.71 -35.48 25.99
C PHE A 29 38.25 -34.65 24.77
N ALA A 30 38.95 -34.76 23.63
CA ALA A 30 38.55 -34.10 22.39
C ALA A 30 37.20 -34.61 21.86
N CYS A 31 36.94 -35.92 21.91
CA CYS A 31 35.65 -36.50 21.55
C CYS A 31 34.51 -36.01 22.47
N VAL A 32 34.73 -35.99 23.80
CA VAL A 32 33.73 -35.45 24.74
C VAL A 32 33.48 -33.97 24.49
N LEU A 33 34.52 -33.16 24.25
CA LEU A 33 34.39 -31.75 23.93
C LEU A 33 33.56 -31.53 22.66
N LEU A 34 33.82 -32.29 21.59
CA LEU A 34 33.07 -32.22 20.34
C LEU A 34 31.60 -32.63 20.50
N VAL A 35 31.30 -33.65 21.31
CA VAL A 35 29.93 -34.07 21.62
C VAL A 35 29.18 -32.99 22.42
N VAL A 36 29.83 -32.36 23.40
CA VAL A 36 29.24 -31.25 24.19
C VAL A 36 28.98 -30.03 23.31
N LEU A 37 29.95 -29.63 22.47
CA LEU A 37 29.81 -28.48 21.55
C LEU A 37 28.74 -28.74 20.47
N GLY A 38 28.73 -29.93 19.88
CA GLY A 38 27.71 -30.33 18.90
C GLY A 38 26.31 -30.41 19.49
N GLY A 39 26.18 -30.94 20.71
CA GLY A 39 24.93 -30.98 21.46
C GLY A 39 24.40 -29.58 21.77
N ALA A 40 25.27 -28.66 22.20
CA ALA A 40 24.91 -27.26 22.46
C ALA A 40 24.45 -26.54 21.18
N ALA A 41 25.15 -26.73 20.05
CA ALA A 41 24.77 -26.15 18.76
C ALA A 41 23.40 -26.68 18.28
N PHE A 42 23.18 -27.99 18.35
CA PHE A 42 21.91 -28.61 17.94
C PHE A 42 20.73 -28.17 18.83
N ALA A 43 20.95 -28.08 20.15
CA ALA A 43 19.97 -27.54 21.08
C ALA A 43 19.65 -26.06 20.79
N GLY A 44 20.67 -25.24 20.51
CA GLY A 44 20.51 -23.83 20.18
C GLY A 44 19.65 -23.59 18.93
N ILE A 45 19.84 -24.38 17.86
CA ILE A 45 19.02 -24.30 16.65
C ILE A 45 17.56 -24.66 16.95
N ARG A 46 17.32 -25.73 17.73
CA ARG A 46 15.97 -26.19 18.10
C ARG A 46 15.23 -25.17 18.99
N VAL A 47 15.93 -24.55 19.94
CA VAL A 47 15.37 -23.46 20.77
C VAL A 47 15.11 -22.21 19.93
N GLY A 48 16.03 -21.84 19.02
CA GLY A 48 15.89 -20.67 18.16
C GLY A 48 14.68 -20.73 17.22
N LEU A 49 14.34 -21.93 16.70
CA LEU A 49 13.12 -22.14 15.90
C LEU A 49 11.85 -21.98 16.76
N ASN A 50 11.77 -22.66 17.92
CA ASN A 50 10.62 -22.57 18.81
C ASN A 50 10.40 -21.14 19.35
N VAL A 51 11.48 -20.38 19.62
CA VAL A 51 11.39 -18.97 20.03
C VAL A 51 10.92 -18.08 18.88
N ARG A 52 11.32 -18.36 17.64
CA ARG A 52 10.79 -17.65 16.46
C ARG A 52 9.30 -17.91 16.26
N GLU A 53 8.83 -19.15 16.35
CA GLU A 53 7.40 -19.47 16.26
C GLU A 53 6.58 -18.84 17.40
N ASN A 54 7.07 -18.93 18.64
CA ASN A 54 6.37 -18.35 19.80
C ASN A 54 6.33 -16.82 19.75
N ASN A 55 7.42 -16.16 19.34
CA ASN A 55 7.44 -14.71 19.17
C ASN A 55 6.56 -14.27 18.00
N ALA A 56 6.58 -14.98 16.87
CA ALA A 56 5.70 -14.68 15.73
C ALA A 56 4.22 -14.77 16.13
N ARG A 57 3.82 -15.86 16.81
CA ARG A 57 2.47 -16.02 17.38
C ARG A 57 2.14 -14.92 18.38
N ALA A 58 3.07 -14.52 19.24
CA ALA A 58 2.84 -13.45 20.22
C ALA A 58 2.64 -12.08 19.54
N THR A 59 3.47 -11.71 18.56
CA THR A 59 3.33 -10.48 17.79
C THR A 59 2.02 -10.48 17.00
N GLN A 60 1.68 -11.59 16.34
CA GLN A 60 0.42 -11.74 15.61
C GLN A 60 -0.80 -11.58 16.54
N THR A 61 -0.77 -12.13 17.76
CA THR A 61 -1.85 -11.92 18.76
C THR A 61 -1.98 -10.46 19.19
N VAL A 62 -0.87 -9.73 19.35
CA VAL A 62 -0.88 -8.29 19.68
C VAL A 62 -1.43 -7.46 18.52
N GLU A 63 -1.04 -7.77 17.29
CA GLU A 63 -1.53 -7.10 16.07
C GLU A 63 -3.03 -7.34 15.87
N LEU A 64 -3.50 -8.59 15.97
CA LEU A 64 -4.92 -8.95 15.89
C LEU A 64 -5.74 -8.22 16.96
N LYS A 65 -5.22 -8.11 18.19
CA LYS A 65 -5.88 -7.31 19.23
C LYS A 65 -5.93 -5.83 18.89
N GLN A 66 -4.86 -5.26 18.34
CA GLN A 66 -4.85 -3.85 17.93
C GLN A 66 -5.86 -3.59 16.80
N GLN A 67 -5.96 -4.48 15.80
CA GLN A 67 -6.98 -4.37 14.76
C GLN A 67 -8.40 -4.52 15.32
N TYR A 68 -8.60 -5.36 16.34
CA TYR A 68 -9.90 -5.55 16.99
C TYR A 68 -10.33 -4.29 17.75
N ASP A 69 -9.44 -3.73 18.58
CA ASP A 69 -9.70 -2.52 19.35
C ASP A 69 -9.94 -1.30 18.43
N LEU A 70 -9.24 -1.24 17.28
CA LEU A 70 -9.51 -0.27 16.21
C LEU A 70 -10.88 -0.49 15.58
N GLY A 71 -11.22 -1.70 15.11
CA GLY A 71 -12.52 -1.99 14.50
C GLY A 71 -13.71 -1.72 15.43
N VAL A 72 -13.54 -1.92 16.75
CA VAL A 72 -14.55 -1.53 17.75
C VAL A 72 -14.69 -0.01 17.86
N THR A 73 -13.58 0.72 17.74
CA THR A 73 -13.56 2.20 17.66
C THR A 73 -14.18 2.72 16.36
N ASP A 74 -14.04 1.99 15.25
CA ASP A 74 -14.67 2.32 13.96
C ASP A 74 -16.18 2.08 13.98
N LEU A 75 -16.65 0.96 14.53
CA LEU A 75 -18.08 0.69 14.81
C LEU A 75 -18.68 1.81 15.66
N ALA A 76 -18.03 2.16 16.78
CA ALA A 76 -18.50 3.21 17.69
C ALA A 76 -18.50 4.62 17.05
N ALA A 77 -17.76 4.81 15.97
CA ALA A 77 -17.67 6.06 15.21
C ALA A 77 -18.37 6.00 13.83
N GLY A 78 -19.23 5.01 13.60
CA GLY A 78 -20.06 4.90 12.39
C GLY A 78 -19.36 4.44 11.11
N ARG A 79 -18.06 4.12 11.14
CA ARG A 79 -17.26 3.73 9.95
C ARG A 79 -17.42 2.25 9.63
N TYR A 80 -18.66 1.83 9.37
CA TYR A 80 -19.03 0.41 9.35
C TYR A 80 -18.29 -0.43 8.30
N ALA A 81 -18.05 0.09 7.10
CA ALA A 81 -17.28 -0.61 6.06
C ALA A 81 -15.83 -0.87 6.46
N LEU A 82 -15.17 0.15 7.02
CA LEU A 82 -13.79 0.08 7.50
C LEU A 82 -13.65 -0.81 8.74
N ALA A 83 -14.69 -0.85 9.59
CA ALA A 83 -14.77 -1.78 10.70
C ALA A 83 -14.93 -3.23 10.21
N ALA A 84 -15.80 -3.47 9.23
CA ALA A 84 -16.00 -4.78 8.61
C ALA A 84 -14.69 -5.30 7.99
N GLU A 85 -13.94 -4.47 7.25
CA GLU A 85 -12.62 -4.82 6.72
C GLU A 85 -11.66 -5.31 7.83
N ARG A 86 -11.62 -4.62 8.98
CA ARG A 86 -10.77 -4.98 10.12
C ARG A 86 -11.17 -6.31 10.76
N PHE A 87 -12.46 -6.56 10.97
CA PHE A 87 -12.92 -7.84 11.51
C PHE A 87 -12.77 -8.99 10.50
N GLN A 88 -12.96 -8.72 9.20
CA GLN A 88 -12.70 -9.68 8.12
C GLN A 88 -11.21 -10.08 8.08
N TYR A 89 -10.28 -9.12 8.21
CA TYR A 89 -8.84 -9.36 8.28
C TYR A 89 -8.42 -10.17 9.52
N ILE A 90 -9.06 -9.92 10.66
CA ILE A 90 -8.84 -10.73 11.87
C ILE A 90 -9.25 -12.19 11.62
N LEU A 91 -10.43 -12.41 11.01
CA LEU A 91 -10.99 -13.74 10.78
C LEU A 91 -10.32 -14.54 9.65
N THR A 92 -9.55 -13.90 8.74
CA THR A 92 -8.71 -14.63 7.79
C THR A 92 -7.41 -15.15 8.42
N LEU A 93 -6.97 -14.57 9.55
CA LEU A 93 -5.76 -14.96 10.27
C LEU A 93 -6.05 -15.87 11.48
N ASP A 94 -7.12 -15.57 12.24
CA ASP A 94 -7.68 -16.44 13.28
C ASP A 94 -9.22 -16.51 13.12
N PRO A 95 -9.75 -17.54 12.44
CA PRO A 95 -11.18 -17.75 12.28
C PRO A 95 -11.98 -17.96 13.58
N ASN A 96 -11.31 -18.15 14.73
CA ASN A 96 -11.95 -18.32 16.03
C ASN A 96 -11.71 -17.12 16.97
N TYR A 97 -11.19 -15.99 16.45
CA TYR A 97 -10.85 -14.83 17.28
C TYR A 97 -12.07 -14.32 18.07
N PRO A 98 -12.01 -14.24 19.41
CA PRO A 98 -13.18 -13.92 20.23
C PRO A 98 -13.84 -12.58 19.89
N GLY A 99 -15.14 -12.61 19.56
CA GLY A 99 -15.95 -11.42 19.27
C GLY A 99 -15.82 -10.88 17.85
N ALA A 100 -14.85 -11.33 17.03
CA ALA A 100 -14.66 -10.77 15.69
C ALA A 100 -15.77 -11.17 14.71
N ALA A 101 -16.32 -12.38 14.81
CA ALA A 101 -17.44 -12.83 13.97
C ALA A 101 -18.73 -12.09 14.32
N GLU A 102 -19.00 -11.87 15.61
CA GLU A 102 -20.10 -11.07 16.11
C GLU A 102 -19.95 -9.61 15.66
N LYS A 103 -18.74 -9.04 15.77
CA LYS A 103 -18.47 -7.64 15.38
C LYS A 103 -18.45 -7.42 13.86
N LEU A 104 -18.03 -8.40 13.06
CA LEU A 104 -18.22 -8.38 11.60
C LEU A 104 -19.70 -8.45 11.24
N THR A 105 -20.49 -9.27 11.95
CA THR A 105 -21.95 -9.36 11.76
C THR A 105 -22.65 -8.07 12.18
N GLU A 106 -22.20 -7.44 13.27
CA GLU A 106 -22.66 -6.11 13.72
C GLU A 106 -22.32 -5.03 12.69
N ALA A 107 -21.10 -5.04 12.12
CA ALA A 107 -20.69 -4.12 11.07
C ALA A 107 -21.51 -4.30 9.79
N HIS A 108 -21.69 -5.54 9.31
CA HIS A 108 -22.53 -5.81 8.13
C HIS A 108 -24.03 -5.53 8.40
N ALA A 109 -24.54 -5.79 9.60
CA ALA A 109 -25.90 -5.42 9.98
C ALA A 109 -26.06 -3.89 10.07
N ALA A 110 -25.02 -3.17 10.52
CA ALA A 110 -24.97 -1.72 10.48
C ALA A 110 -24.86 -1.18 9.05
N MET A 111 -24.10 -1.81 8.15
CA MET A 111 -24.06 -1.46 6.71
C MET A 111 -25.38 -1.76 5.98
N ASN A 112 -26.18 -2.72 6.46
CA ASN A 112 -27.51 -3.01 5.88
C ASN A 112 -28.63 -2.13 6.48
N GLN A 113 -28.47 -1.64 7.72
CA GLN A 113 -29.36 -0.63 8.32
C GLN A 113 -28.99 0.80 7.90
N THR A 114 -27.69 1.03 7.68
CA THR A 114 -27.10 2.14 6.91
C THR A 114 -26.87 1.69 5.46
N ALA A 115 -27.81 0.92 4.91
CA ALA A 115 -28.14 1.10 3.52
C ALA A 115 -28.59 2.56 3.42
N THR A 116 -27.76 3.42 2.80
CA THR A 116 -27.99 4.87 2.68
C THR A 116 -29.48 5.11 2.43
N PRO A 117 -30.23 5.75 3.36
CA PRO A 117 -31.68 5.60 3.43
C PRO A 117 -32.32 6.19 2.17
N ALA A 118 -32.61 5.29 1.21
CA ALA A 118 -32.44 5.53 -0.23
C ALA A 118 -32.91 6.92 -0.64
N PRO A 119 -31.94 7.80 -0.96
CA PRO A 119 -31.85 9.17 -0.47
C PRO A 119 -33.24 9.77 -0.35
N THR A 120 -33.72 9.86 0.90
CA THR A 120 -35.15 10.01 1.24
C THR A 120 -35.74 11.11 0.40
N ARG A 121 -36.37 10.72 -0.73
CA ARG A 121 -36.68 11.65 -1.80
C ARG A 121 -37.76 12.57 -1.28
N THR A 122 -37.36 13.77 -0.82
CA THR A 122 -38.26 14.87 -0.49
C THR A 122 -39.25 14.96 -1.65
N PRO A 123 -40.52 14.54 -1.46
CA PRO A 123 -41.33 14.08 -2.57
C PRO A 123 -41.52 15.24 -3.52
N LEU A 124 -40.93 15.08 -4.72
CA LEU A 124 -40.69 16.18 -5.65
C LEU A 124 -42.01 16.94 -5.85
N PRO A 125 -42.06 18.26 -5.55
CA PRO A 125 -43.31 19.02 -5.53
C PRO A 125 -44.10 18.79 -6.81
N ALA A 126 -45.30 18.23 -6.66
CA ALA A 126 -46.18 17.84 -7.78
C ALA A 126 -46.80 19.05 -8.53
N SER A 127 -46.21 20.23 -8.38
CA SER A 127 -46.56 21.42 -9.12
C SER A 127 -46.21 21.26 -10.60
N GLN A 128 -47.01 21.92 -11.43
CA GLN A 128 -46.78 22.10 -12.86
C GLN A 128 -46.70 23.59 -13.21
N ASP A 129 -46.42 24.45 -12.23
CA ASP A 129 -46.09 25.86 -12.43
C ASP A 129 -44.55 26.06 -12.40
N PRO A 130 -43.92 26.44 -13.53
CA PRO A 130 -42.50 26.79 -13.58
C PRO A 130 -42.06 27.82 -12.51
N ALA A 131 -42.94 28.78 -12.17
CA ALA A 131 -42.64 29.81 -11.18
C ALA A 131 -42.58 29.27 -9.75
N GLU A 132 -43.44 28.30 -9.40
CA GLU A 132 -43.43 27.65 -8.10
C GLU A 132 -42.20 26.73 -7.96
N ILE A 133 -41.93 25.89 -8.98
CA ILE A 133 -40.76 25.00 -9.01
C ILE A 133 -39.46 25.83 -8.86
N PHE A 134 -39.35 26.94 -9.58
CA PHE A 134 -38.18 27.83 -9.49
C PHE A 134 -38.09 28.58 -8.14
N ALA A 135 -39.21 28.92 -7.50
CA ALA A 135 -39.21 29.48 -6.16
C ALA A 135 -38.74 28.45 -5.11
N LEU A 136 -39.14 27.19 -5.25
CA LEU A 136 -38.69 26.09 -4.41
C LEU A 136 -37.21 25.76 -4.63
N ALA A 137 -36.73 25.78 -5.88
CA ALA A 137 -35.31 25.58 -6.21
C ALA A 137 -34.42 26.66 -5.54
N ARG A 138 -34.83 27.93 -5.58
CA ARG A 138 -34.11 29.02 -4.88
C ARG A 138 -34.13 28.87 -3.37
N LYS A 139 -35.19 28.28 -2.79
CA LYS A 139 -35.23 27.95 -1.36
C LYS A 139 -34.24 26.84 -1.01
N ALA A 140 -34.21 25.75 -1.79
CA ALA A 140 -33.25 24.66 -1.62
C ALA A 140 -31.80 25.15 -1.73
N TYR A 141 -31.52 26.00 -2.73
CA TYR A 141 -30.23 26.66 -2.93
C TYR A 141 -29.82 27.50 -1.71
N ALA A 142 -30.73 28.29 -1.16
CA ALA A 142 -30.48 29.12 0.02
C ALA A 142 -30.27 28.31 1.31
N SER A 143 -30.68 27.03 1.36
CA SER A 143 -30.38 26.09 2.44
C SER A 143 -29.20 25.14 2.17
N GLY A 144 -28.54 25.24 1.01
CA GLY A 144 -27.47 24.31 0.62
C GLY A 144 -27.93 22.89 0.26
N ASP A 145 -29.23 22.72 -0.04
CA ASP A 145 -29.82 21.45 -0.48
C ASP A 145 -29.54 21.26 -1.98
N TRP A 146 -28.31 20.84 -2.30
CA TRP A 146 -27.85 20.70 -3.68
C TRP A 146 -28.58 19.60 -4.45
N GLU A 147 -29.02 18.52 -3.77
CA GLU A 147 -29.84 17.48 -4.40
C GLU A 147 -31.24 18.02 -4.76
N GLY A 148 -31.89 18.74 -3.84
CA GLY A 148 -33.16 19.41 -4.08
C GLY A 148 -33.08 20.43 -5.21
N VAL A 149 -32.00 21.24 -5.28
CA VAL A 149 -31.77 22.17 -6.41
C VAL A 149 -31.71 21.42 -7.75
N ILE A 150 -30.90 20.37 -7.84
CA ILE A 150 -30.73 19.62 -9.10
C ILE A 150 -32.05 18.93 -9.51
N ALA A 151 -32.76 18.33 -8.56
CA ALA A 151 -34.04 17.66 -8.82
C ALA A 151 -35.14 18.64 -9.29
N LEU A 152 -35.27 19.80 -8.63
CA LEU A 152 -36.24 20.83 -8.97
C LEU A 152 -35.92 21.52 -10.31
N LEU A 153 -34.64 21.77 -10.61
CA LEU A 153 -34.27 22.43 -11.87
C LEU A 153 -34.29 21.45 -13.06
N ALA A 154 -34.05 20.15 -12.85
CA ALA A 154 -34.33 19.12 -13.85
C ALA A 154 -35.84 19.01 -14.15
N GLN A 155 -36.70 19.09 -13.13
CA GLN A 155 -38.16 19.15 -13.30
C GLN A 155 -38.59 20.39 -14.09
N LEU A 156 -38.03 21.55 -13.74
CA LEU A 156 -38.27 22.82 -14.42
C LEU A 156 -37.88 22.75 -15.90
N HIS A 157 -36.67 22.27 -16.20
CA HIS A 157 -36.19 22.13 -17.58
C HIS A 157 -37.04 21.13 -18.39
N ALA A 158 -37.53 20.05 -17.78
CA ALA A 158 -38.43 19.10 -18.43
C ALA A 158 -39.84 19.66 -18.71
N LEU A 159 -40.23 20.74 -18.04
CA LEU A 159 -41.54 21.40 -18.15
C LEU A 159 -41.51 22.62 -19.08
N ASP A 160 -40.52 23.50 -18.89
CA ASP A 160 -40.23 24.66 -19.73
C ASP A 160 -38.71 24.95 -19.73
N PRO A 161 -37.97 24.46 -20.75
CA PRO A 161 -36.53 24.72 -20.91
C PRO A 161 -36.15 26.20 -21.01
N SER A 162 -37.12 27.10 -21.30
CA SER A 162 -36.87 28.54 -21.45
C SER A 162 -37.07 29.33 -20.17
N TYR A 163 -37.75 28.76 -19.15
CA TYR A 163 -38.12 29.48 -17.94
C TYR A 163 -36.90 29.85 -17.10
N LYS A 164 -36.49 31.12 -17.20
CA LYS A 164 -35.32 31.69 -16.50
C LYS A 164 -34.01 30.91 -16.76
N ALA A 165 -33.85 30.28 -17.92
CA ALA A 165 -32.75 29.34 -18.22
C ALA A 165 -31.39 29.75 -17.62
N VAL A 166 -30.88 30.95 -17.90
CA VAL A 166 -29.58 31.45 -17.37
C VAL A 166 -29.48 31.47 -15.83
N GLU A 167 -30.57 31.75 -15.11
CA GLU A 167 -30.61 31.72 -13.64
C GLU A 167 -30.67 30.27 -13.11
N ALA A 168 -31.39 29.39 -13.82
CA ALA A 168 -31.45 27.96 -13.50
C ALA A 168 -30.12 27.24 -13.78
N ASP A 169 -29.52 27.43 -14.96
CA ASP A 169 -28.24 26.87 -15.39
C ASP A 169 -27.12 27.23 -14.40
N GLY A 170 -27.06 28.50 -13.97
CA GLY A 170 -26.11 28.95 -12.95
C GLY A 170 -26.33 28.32 -11.57
N MET A 171 -27.58 28.03 -11.20
CA MET A 171 -27.89 27.30 -9.96
C MET A 171 -27.56 25.80 -10.06
N VAL A 172 -27.78 25.17 -11.22
CA VAL A 172 -27.38 23.77 -11.49
C VAL A 172 -25.86 23.63 -11.43
N PHE A 173 -25.10 24.54 -12.04
CA PHE A 173 -23.64 24.58 -11.97
C PHE A 173 -23.13 24.56 -10.52
N VAL A 174 -23.60 25.48 -9.68
CA VAL A 174 -23.16 25.59 -8.29
C VAL A 174 -23.58 24.38 -7.46
N ALA A 175 -24.78 23.85 -7.67
CA ALA A 175 -25.26 22.67 -6.96
C ALA A 175 -24.46 21.41 -7.32
N LEU A 176 -24.20 21.16 -8.60
CA LEU A 176 -23.33 20.07 -9.07
C LEU A 176 -21.90 20.22 -8.54
N ARG A 177 -21.32 21.42 -8.64
CA ARG A 177 -19.99 21.74 -8.11
C ARG A 177 -19.89 21.41 -6.62
N ASN A 178 -20.84 21.89 -5.81
CA ASN A 178 -20.78 21.71 -4.35
C ASN A 178 -21.10 20.29 -3.91
N ARG A 179 -22.09 19.62 -4.53
CA ARG A 179 -22.40 18.21 -4.25
C ARG A 179 -21.24 17.29 -4.66
N GLY A 180 -20.62 17.58 -5.80
CA GLY A 180 -19.47 16.83 -6.30
C GLY A 180 -18.25 16.88 -5.36
N VAL A 181 -17.91 18.07 -4.87
CA VAL A 181 -16.84 18.23 -3.86
C VAL A 181 -17.22 17.56 -2.54
N ALA A 182 -18.44 17.70 -2.04
CA ALA A 182 -18.88 17.08 -0.78
C ALA A 182 -18.77 15.55 -0.84
N ARG A 183 -19.29 14.92 -1.89
CA ARG A 183 -19.20 13.46 -2.12
C ARG A 183 -17.77 12.94 -2.17
N ILE A 184 -16.88 13.68 -2.81
CA ILE A 184 -15.44 13.36 -2.84
C ILE A 184 -14.79 13.49 -1.45
N GLN A 185 -15.23 14.44 -0.62
CA GLN A 185 -14.74 14.60 0.77
C GLN A 185 -15.31 13.55 1.73
N GLU A 186 -16.54 13.08 1.52
CA GLU A 186 -17.18 12.03 2.31
C GLU A 186 -16.62 10.64 2.00
N GLY A 187 -16.20 10.39 0.76
CA GLY A 187 -15.38 9.23 0.36
C GLY A 187 -16.17 8.04 -0.18
N ASP A 188 -17.33 7.73 0.41
CA ASP A 188 -18.19 6.60 -0.02
C ASP A 188 -18.89 6.85 -1.38
N GLU A 189 -18.91 8.09 -1.88
CA GLU A 189 -19.54 8.47 -3.17
C GLU A 189 -18.56 9.15 -4.16
N MET A 190 -17.25 8.84 -4.13
CA MET A 190 -16.24 9.50 -4.99
C MET A 190 -16.58 9.52 -6.48
N GLU A 191 -16.97 8.40 -7.09
CA GLU A 191 -17.31 8.31 -8.51
C GLU A 191 -18.54 9.16 -8.85
N ALA A 192 -19.55 9.18 -7.98
CA ALA A 192 -20.71 10.04 -8.14
C ALA A 192 -20.34 11.53 -7.99
N GLY A 193 -19.38 11.84 -7.11
CA GLY A 193 -18.85 13.19 -6.97
C GLY A 193 -18.04 13.65 -8.18
N ILE A 194 -17.18 12.79 -8.73
CA ILE A 194 -16.47 13.03 -10.00
C ILE A 194 -17.48 13.28 -11.13
N PHE A 195 -18.53 12.46 -11.22
CA PHE A 195 -19.58 12.58 -12.23
C PHE A 195 -20.41 13.87 -12.09
N ASP A 196 -20.70 14.33 -10.87
CA ASP A 196 -21.32 15.63 -10.63
C ASP A 196 -20.42 16.79 -11.10
N LEU A 197 -19.10 16.71 -10.86
CA LEU A 197 -18.14 17.71 -11.33
C LEU A 197 -17.96 17.69 -12.85
N ASP A 198 -17.92 16.51 -13.48
CA ASP A 198 -17.87 16.36 -14.94
C ASP A 198 -19.16 16.88 -15.61
N GLN A 199 -20.33 16.80 -14.96
CA GLN A 199 -21.55 17.46 -15.43
C GLN A 199 -21.52 18.99 -15.29
N ALA A 200 -20.92 19.52 -14.22
CA ALA A 200 -20.84 20.96 -14.01
C ALA A 200 -20.10 21.69 -15.14
N GLU A 201 -19.09 21.04 -15.76
CA GLU A 201 -18.33 21.59 -16.89
C GLU A 201 -19.19 21.85 -18.15
N ALA A 202 -20.40 21.29 -18.26
CA ALA A 202 -21.35 21.62 -19.32
C ALA A 202 -21.97 23.03 -19.16
N PHE A 203 -21.95 23.60 -17.95
CA PHE A 203 -22.55 24.90 -17.62
C PHE A 203 -21.51 26.02 -17.42
N GLY A 204 -20.28 25.67 -17.04
CA GLY A 204 -19.19 26.63 -16.86
C GLY A 204 -17.89 25.95 -16.40
N PRO A 205 -16.73 26.65 -16.47
CA PRO A 205 -15.47 26.08 -16.01
C PRO A 205 -15.48 25.88 -14.49
N LEU A 206 -15.02 24.71 -14.03
CA LEU A 206 -14.78 24.45 -12.61
C LEU A 206 -13.68 25.37 -12.05
N ASP A 207 -13.84 25.73 -10.78
CA ASP A 207 -12.80 26.40 -10.01
C ASP A 207 -11.70 25.42 -9.55
N THR A 208 -10.57 25.98 -9.10
CA THR A 208 -9.37 25.22 -8.71
C THR A 208 -9.62 24.21 -7.59
N GLU A 209 -10.54 24.46 -6.65
CA GLU A 209 -10.83 23.49 -5.58
C GLU A 209 -11.53 22.26 -6.16
N ALA A 210 -12.57 22.45 -6.98
CA ALA A 210 -13.28 21.35 -7.62
C ALA A 210 -12.39 20.57 -8.61
N VAL A 211 -11.55 21.26 -9.39
CA VAL A 211 -10.55 20.62 -10.27
C VAL A 211 -9.58 19.74 -9.47
N ASN A 212 -9.07 20.25 -8.34
CA ASN A 212 -8.15 19.52 -7.48
C ASN A 212 -8.81 18.29 -6.85
N TYR A 213 -10.01 18.43 -6.25
CA TYR A 213 -10.73 17.29 -5.66
C TYR A 213 -11.02 16.19 -6.69
N ARG A 214 -11.41 16.55 -7.92
CA ARG A 214 -11.61 15.59 -9.02
C ARG A 214 -10.32 14.85 -9.37
N ALA A 215 -9.18 15.54 -9.39
CA ALA A 215 -7.89 14.92 -9.69
C ALA A 215 -7.43 13.97 -8.55
N TRP A 216 -7.58 14.39 -7.29
CA TRP A 216 -7.22 13.58 -6.12
C TRP A 216 -8.09 12.32 -6.00
N ALA A 217 -9.41 12.45 -6.24
CA ALA A 217 -10.33 11.32 -6.25
C ALA A 217 -9.97 10.30 -7.35
N ARG A 218 -9.66 10.75 -8.57
CA ARG A 218 -9.24 9.87 -9.67
C ARG A 218 -7.96 9.09 -9.33
N LEU A 219 -6.94 9.75 -8.77
CA LEU A 219 -5.71 9.07 -8.32
C LEU A 219 -5.96 8.07 -7.18
N TYR A 220 -6.86 8.38 -6.24
CA TYR A 220 -7.19 7.50 -5.12
C TYR A 220 -7.90 6.22 -5.59
N LEU A 221 -8.90 6.36 -6.47
CA LEU A 221 -9.61 5.23 -7.06
C LEU A 221 -8.71 4.40 -8.00
N GLU A 222 -7.84 5.04 -8.76
CA GLU A 222 -6.83 4.35 -9.58
C GLU A 222 -5.90 3.51 -8.71
N ALA A 223 -5.34 4.07 -7.64
CA ALA A 223 -4.53 3.33 -6.68
C ALA A 223 -5.28 2.15 -6.03
N GLN A 224 -6.56 2.34 -5.71
CA GLN A 224 -7.43 1.29 -5.16
C GLN A 224 -7.68 0.17 -6.18
N SER A 225 -7.76 0.48 -7.47
CA SER A 225 -7.92 -0.53 -8.54
C SER A 225 -6.71 -1.48 -8.68
N TYR A 226 -5.52 -1.03 -8.27
CA TYR A 226 -4.30 -1.83 -8.24
C TYR A 226 -4.09 -2.62 -6.93
N TRP A 227 -4.92 -2.40 -5.91
CA TRP A 227 -4.75 -2.97 -4.57
C TRP A 227 -4.82 -4.51 -4.58
N GLY A 228 -3.81 -5.19 -4.04
CA GLY A 228 -3.71 -6.65 -4.10
C GLY A 228 -3.37 -7.25 -5.48
N VAL A 229 -3.37 -6.45 -6.55
CA VAL A 229 -3.15 -6.90 -7.94
C VAL A 229 -1.77 -6.45 -8.45
N ASN A 230 -1.43 -5.18 -8.26
CA ASN A 230 -0.15 -4.60 -8.68
C ASN A 230 0.34 -3.59 -7.64
N TRP A 231 1.08 -4.07 -6.65
CA TRP A 231 1.57 -3.22 -5.55
C TRP A 231 2.53 -2.13 -6.01
N GLN A 232 3.29 -2.33 -7.10
CA GLN A 232 4.14 -1.27 -7.67
C GLN A 232 3.29 -0.08 -8.13
N GLN A 233 2.26 -0.33 -8.96
CA GLN A 233 1.40 0.75 -9.48
C GLN A 233 0.58 1.40 -8.36
N ALA A 234 0.06 0.62 -7.40
CA ALA A 234 -0.60 1.17 -6.21
C ALA A 234 0.33 2.13 -5.45
N VAL A 235 1.59 1.75 -5.23
CA VAL A 235 2.61 2.59 -4.57
C VAL A 235 2.98 3.82 -5.39
N GLU A 236 3.10 3.73 -6.71
CA GLU A 236 3.45 4.86 -7.59
C GLU A 236 2.33 5.90 -7.63
N THR A 237 1.08 5.49 -7.84
CA THR A 237 -0.09 6.39 -7.82
C THR A 237 -0.30 7.00 -6.43
N LEU A 238 -0.13 6.24 -5.35
CA LEU A 238 -0.21 6.77 -3.98
C LEU A 238 0.94 7.71 -3.62
N LYS A 239 2.15 7.53 -4.16
CA LYS A 239 3.25 8.49 -4.01
C LYS A 239 2.92 9.83 -4.67
N LEU A 240 2.34 9.82 -5.87
CA LEU A 240 1.87 11.03 -6.55
C LEU A 240 0.76 11.73 -5.75
N LEU A 241 -0.25 10.98 -5.30
CA LEU A 241 -1.35 11.53 -4.50
C LEU A 241 -0.85 12.08 -3.15
N TYR A 242 0.09 11.41 -2.49
CA TYR A 242 0.69 11.87 -1.23
C TYR A 242 1.47 13.19 -1.38
N VAL A 243 2.14 13.42 -2.51
CA VAL A 243 2.82 14.69 -2.80
C VAL A 243 1.82 15.82 -3.06
N LEU A 244 0.66 15.53 -3.66
CA LEU A 244 -0.36 16.52 -4.00
C LEU A 244 -1.31 16.85 -2.82
N ALA A 245 -1.71 15.83 -2.05
CA ALA A 245 -2.69 15.93 -0.97
C ALA A 245 -2.50 14.78 0.05
N PRO A 246 -1.49 14.85 0.95
CA PRO A 246 -1.16 13.75 1.87
C PRO A 246 -2.28 13.41 2.87
N ASN A 247 -3.14 14.39 3.15
CA ASN A 247 -4.30 14.30 4.05
C ASN A 247 -5.62 14.00 3.32
N PHE A 248 -5.58 13.68 2.02
CA PHE A 248 -6.78 13.27 1.29
C PHE A 248 -7.17 11.85 1.71
N HIS A 249 -8.29 11.71 2.43
CA HIS A 249 -8.72 10.45 3.05
C HIS A 249 -7.58 9.79 3.84
N ASP A 250 -7.42 8.47 3.72
CA ASP A 250 -6.35 7.72 4.37
C ASP A 250 -5.12 7.52 3.46
N THR A 251 -4.90 8.37 2.43
CA THR A 251 -3.78 8.28 1.46
C THR A 251 -2.44 7.95 2.11
N SER A 252 -2.05 8.69 3.16
CA SER A 252 -0.81 8.45 3.91
C SER A 252 -0.71 7.02 4.47
N ARG A 253 -1.83 6.48 4.98
CA ARG A 253 -1.94 5.12 5.52
C ARG A 253 -1.98 4.07 4.42
N LYS A 254 -2.72 4.30 3.33
CA LYS A 254 -2.72 3.42 2.16
C LYS A 254 -1.33 3.32 1.54
N LEU A 255 -0.59 4.43 1.43
CA LEU A 255 0.77 4.41 0.89
C LEU A 255 1.72 3.60 1.78
N TYR A 256 1.62 3.73 3.10
CA TYR A 256 2.35 2.89 4.06
C TYR A 256 2.01 1.40 3.89
N GLN A 257 0.73 1.05 3.85
CA GLN A 257 0.30 -0.34 3.65
C GLN A 257 0.73 -0.90 2.29
N ALA A 258 0.62 -0.12 1.21
CA ALA A 258 1.01 -0.53 -0.13
C ALA A 258 2.53 -0.71 -0.25
N THR A 259 3.35 0.17 0.36
CA THR A 259 4.81 0.03 0.39
C THR A 259 5.25 -1.20 1.20
N LEU A 260 4.59 -1.51 2.33
CA LEU A 260 4.83 -2.77 3.06
C LEU A 260 4.47 -4.01 2.25
N ASN A 261 3.32 -4.02 1.57
CA ASN A 261 2.91 -5.17 0.75
C ASN A 261 3.82 -5.33 -0.49
N TYR A 262 4.26 -4.23 -1.11
CA TYR A 262 5.22 -4.29 -2.22
C TYR A 262 6.57 -4.82 -1.75
N ALA A 263 7.07 -4.35 -0.59
CA ALA A 263 8.31 -4.85 0.01
C ALA A 263 8.24 -6.36 0.30
N ALA A 264 7.11 -6.84 0.85
CA ALA A 264 6.89 -8.26 1.09
C ALA A 264 6.82 -9.08 -0.21
N GLN A 265 6.20 -8.53 -1.28
CA GLN A 265 6.16 -9.17 -2.60
C GLN A 265 7.56 -9.29 -3.22
N LEU A 266 8.39 -8.25 -3.12
CA LEU A 266 9.77 -8.24 -3.62
C LEU A 266 10.65 -9.23 -2.86
N ALA A 267 10.57 -9.26 -1.52
CA ALA A 267 11.30 -10.23 -0.70
C ALA A 267 10.85 -11.67 -1.00
N ALA A 268 9.56 -11.91 -1.22
CA ALA A 268 9.04 -13.23 -1.61
C ALA A 268 9.49 -13.66 -3.02
N ALA A 269 9.85 -12.71 -3.89
CA ALA A 269 10.47 -12.96 -5.19
C ALA A 269 12.01 -13.11 -5.13
N GLY A 270 12.63 -12.85 -3.97
CA GLY A 270 14.09 -12.88 -3.78
C GLY A 270 14.81 -11.58 -4.12
N ASP A 271 14.08 -10.48 -4.33
CA ASP A 271 14.66 -9.13 -4.47
C ASP A 271 14.68 -8.40 -3.11
N ASP A 272 15.53 -8.90 -2.20
CA ASP A 272 15.74 -8.30 -0.89
C ASP A 272 16.30 -6.86 -0.96
N CYS A 273 16.92 -6.48 -2.08
CA CYS A 273 17.42 -5.13 -2.31
C CYS A 273 16.26 -4.14 -2.54
N ALA A 274 15.39 -4.40 -3.51
CA ALA A 274 14.23 -3.56 -3.75
C ALA A 274 13.23 -3.62 -2.57
N ALA A 275 13.10 -4.77 -1.90
CA ALA A 275 12.31 -4.91 -0.68
C ALA A 275 12.82 -3.99 0.44
N ALA A 276 14.14 -3.96 0.67
CA ALA A 276 14.77 -3.08 1.64
C ALA A 276 14.50 -1.59 1.36
N GLU A 277 14.47 -1.17 0.09
CA GLU A 277 14.12 0.19 -0.30
C GLU A 277 12.64 0.53 -0.01
N GLN A 278 11.71 -0.38 -0.32
CA GLN A 278 10.29 -0.14 -0.04
C GLN A 278 9.98 -0.15 1.47
N TYR A 279 10.64 -1.00 2.27
CA TYR A 279 10.57 -0.92 3.74
C TYR A 279 11.20 0.40 4.27
N ALA A 280 12.32 0.85 3.70
CA ALA A 280 12.91 2.14 4.08
C ALA A 280 11.99 3.32 3.73
N ALA A 281 11.22 3.22 2.64
CA ALA A 281 10.22 4.20 2.24
C ALA A 281 8.98 4.21 3.16
N SER A 282 8.48 3.05 3.58
CA SER A 282 7.35 2.98 4.54
C SER A 282 7.71 3.61 5.89
N GLN A 283 8.96 3.45 6.34
CA GLN A 283 9.48 4.08 7.57
C GLN A 283 9.52 5.62 7.53
N GLN A 284 9.53 6.24 6.34
CA GLN A 284 9.42 7.71 6.24
C GLN A 284 7.99 8.22 6.50
N LEU A 285 6.99 7.33 6.47
CA LEU A 285 5.58 7.67 6.68
C LEU A 285 5.16 7.38 8.12
N PHE A 286 5.46 6.17 8.61
CA PHE A 286 5.22 5.78 10.00
C PHE A 286 6.35 4.88 10.49
N VAL A 287 6.91 5.21 11.67
CA VAL A 287 8.03 4.48 12.25
C VAL A 287 7.54 3.26 13.02
N ASP A 288 7.95 2.07 12.58
CA ASP A 288 7.60 0.80 13.21
C ASP A 288 8.88 -0.04 13.50
N PRO A 289 9.18 -0.36 14.79
CA PRO A 289 10.36 -1.15 15.14
C PRO A 289 10.39 -2.57 14.57
N VAL A 290 9.25 -3.22 14.32
CA VAL A 290 9.20 -4.54 13.71
C VAL A 290 9.63 -4.44 12.24
N ILE A 291 9.05 -3.49 11.51
CA ILE A 291 9.42 -3.21 10.11
C ILE A 291 10.89 -2.76 10.02
N ALA A 292 11.44 -2.07 11.02
CA ALA A 292 12.83 -1.62 11.01
C ALA A 292 13.82 -2.81 11.09
N ASN A 293 13.47 -3.83 11.89
CA ASN A 293 14.21 -5.09 11.93
C ASN A 293 14.06 -5.89 10.62
N THR A 294 12.88 -5.89 10.01
CA THR A 294 12.64 -6.51 8.69
C THR A 294 13.47 -5.82 7.60
N GLN A 295 13.46 -4.49 7.54
CA GLN A 295 14.29 -3.69 6.64
C GLN A 295 15.78 -4.02 6.80
N ALA A 296 16.30 -4.00 8.03
CA ALA A 296 17.70 -4.32 8.32
C ALA A 296 18.06 -5.77 7.94
N THR A 297 17.10 -6.70 8.04
CA THR A 297 17.29 -8.09 7.59
C THR A 297 17.38 -8.18 6.06
N ALA A 298 16.47 -7.54 5.33
CA ALA A 298 16.51 -7.48 3.86
C ALA A 298 17.79 -6.79 3.35
N GLN A 299 18.21 -5.69 3.98
CA GLN A 299 19.49 -5.02 3.69
C GLN A 299 20.70 -5.96 3.90
N ALA A 300 20.69 -6.76 4.96
CA ALA A 300 21.75 -7.73 5.21
C ALA A 300 21.79 -8.86 4.16
N VAL A 301 20.65 -9.31 3.64
CA VAL A 301 20.58 -10.30 2.55
C VAL A 301 21.02 -9.69 1.22
N CYS A 302 20.56 -8.47 0.89
CA CYS A 302 20.97 -7.71 -0.28
C CYS A 302 22.50 -7.54 -0.41
N LEU A 303 23.19 -7.32 0.72
CA LEU A 303 24.66 -7.21 0.78
C LEU A 303 25.40 -8.56 0.62
N LEU A 304 24.69 -9.69 0.72
CA LEU A 304 25.23 -11.05 0.56
C LEU A 304 24.87 -11.66 -0.81
N THR A 305 23.79 -11.21 -1.45
CA THR A 305 23.49 -11.53 -2.85
C THR A 305 24.50 -10.83 -3.76
N PRO A 306 25.27 -11.56 -4.60
CA PRO A 306 26.18 -10.92 -5.54
C PRO A 306 25.36 -10.16 -6.59
N SER A 307 25.47 -8.84 -6.59
CA SER A 307 24.89 -7.97 -7.61
C SER A 307 25.23 -8.52 -9.01
N PRO A 308 24.25 -8.70 -9.91
CA PRO A 308 24.52 -9.17 -11.26
C PRO A 308 25.45 -8.17 -11.93
N ALA A 309 26.69 -8.60 -12.21
CA ALA A 309 27.70 -7.74 -12.82
C ALA A 309 27.11 -7.14 -14.10
N PRO A 310 27.17 -5.81 -14.29
CA PRO A 310 26.50 -5.17 -15.42
C PRO A 310 27.06 -5.75 -16.71
N THR A 311 26.22 -6.47 -17.46
CA THR A 311 26.57 -7.00 -18.77
C THR A 311 26.88 -5.81 -19.67
N LEU A 312 28.17 -5.50 -19.82
CA LEU A 312 28.65 -4.51 -20.76
C LEU A 312 28.33 -5.03 -22.16
N ASP A 313 27.19 -4.59 -22.69
CA ASP A 313 26.75 -4.91 -24.04
C ASP A 313 27.61 -4.12 -25.05
N LEU A 314 28.83 -4.63 -25.24
CA LEU A 314 29.82 -4.13 -26.20
C LEU A 314 29.37 -4.34 -27.66
N THR A 315 28.16 -4.87 -27.88
CA THR A 315 27.49 -5.02 -29.18
C THR A 315 26.68 -3.78 -29.58
N ALA A 316 26.74 -2.69 -28.81
CA ALA A 316 26.22 -1.37 -29.17
C ALA A 316 26.93 -0.81 -30.44
N SER A 317 26.44 -1.22 -31.61
CA SER A 317 26.85 -0.73 -32.92
C SER A 317 26.78 0.82 -32.96
N PRO A 318 27.78 1.52 -33.55
CA PRO A 318 27.78 2.98 -33.59
C PRO A 318 26.53 3.48 -34.31
N ALA A 319 25.74 4.31 -33.61
CA ALA A 319 24.55 4.91 -34.17
C ALA A 319 24.89 5.78 -35.40
N THR A 320 24.27 5.49 -36.53
CA THR A 320 24.36 6.34 -37.73
C THR A 320 23.85 7.74 -37.38
N PRO A 321 24.61 8.82 -37.64
CA PRO A 321 24.19 10.17 -37.28
C PRO A 321 22.95 10.59 -38.08
N THR A 322 21.85 10.87 -37.37
CA THR A 322 20.65 11.48 -37.93
C THR A 322 21.02 12.85 -38.54
N PRO A 323 20.62 13.15 -39.79
CA PRO A 323 20.86 14.45 -40.39
C PRO A 323 20.13 15.56 -39.62
N LEU A 324 20.81 16.70 -39.45
CA LEU A 324 20.26 17.89 -38.81
C LEU A 324 19.11 18.47 -39.66
N PRO A 325 17.98 18.91 -39.07
CA PRO A 325 16.96 19.66 -39.81
C PRO A 325 17.53 21.00 -40.30
N ASP A 326 17.31 21.32 -41.58
CA ASP A 326 17.74 22.59 -42.18
C ASP A 326 17.09 23.80 -41.48
N ALA A 327 17.86 24.89 -41.37
CA ALA A 327 17.40 26.11 -40.73
C ALA A 327 16.32 26.81 -41.59
N ALA A 328 15.09 26.86 -41.07
CA ALA A 328 13.98 27.54 -41.74
C ALA A 328 14.28 29.04 -41.94
N THR A 329 14.19 29.49 -43.20
CA THR A 329 14.56 30.84 -43.61
C THR A 329 13.64 31.90 -42.98
N LEU A 330 14.22 32.88 -42.27
CA LEU A 330 13.48 34.03 -41.77
C LEU A 330 13.15 35.01 -42.91
N THR A 331 11.88 35.13 -43.24
CA THR A 331 11.36 36.16 -44.17
C THR A 331 11.21 37.49 -43.43
N PRO A 332 11.72 38.63 -43.95
CA PRO A 332 11.55 39.94 -43.32
C PRO A 332 10.13 40.49 -43.50
N ALA A 333 9.66 41.25 -42.51
CA ALA A 333 8.38 41.95 -42.56
C ALA A 333 8.45 43.23 -43.44
N PRO A 334 7.36 43.63 -44.11
CA PRO A 334 7.25 44.93 -44.77
C PRO A 334 7.10 46.08 -43.75
N SER A 335 7.34 47.31 -44.23
CA SER A 335 7.22 48.57 -43.48
C SER A 335 5.81 49.15 -43.51
#